data_AF-A0A8X7C4L7-F1
#
_entry.id   AF-A0A8X7C4L7-F1
#
_cell.length_a   1.000
_cell.length_b   1.000
_cell.length_c   1.000
_cell.angle_alpha   90.00
_cell.angle_beta   90.00
_cell.angle_gamma   90.00
#
_symmetry.space_group_name_H-M   'P 1'
#
loop_
_entity.id
_entity.type
_entity.pdbx_description
1 polymer ?
#
loop_
_entity_poly.entity_id
_entity_poly.type
_entity_poly.pdbx_seq_one_letter_code
_entity_poly.pdbx_strand_id
1 'polypeptide(L)'
;MLFNSVTVRLDDMTQTTFLSPLFDFFVEGLAAILPCPKENIFVFNVQDDTDVEAKILNVSFSVRKPDSRDPDDYYPPHYLQERVYLNRAILARLANVQVLPFDDNLCVREPCVNFEECLSVLKFGNASGFISSDTLLFRPIYPVNTFACRCPHGFTGEFSSLLTELNGP
;
A
#
# COMPACT_ATOMS: atom_id res chain seq x y z
N MET A 1 5.26 1.40 10.82
CA MET A 1 3.92 1.46 10.20
C MET A 1 3.96 1.53 8.66
N LEU A 2 4.29 2.67 8.04
CA LEU A 2 4.08 2.91 6.60
C LEU A 2 4.83 1.95 5.66
N PHE A 3 6.09 1.61 5.96
CA PHE A 3 6.88 0.67 5.15
C PHE A 3 6.37 -0.78 5.20
N ASN A 4 5.53 -1.10 6.19
CA ASN A 4 4.90 -2.41 6.36
C ASN A 4 3.44 -2.34 5.91
N SER A 5 3.22 -1.92 4.67
CA SER A 5 1.91 -1.72 4.10
C SER A 5 1.76 -2.40 2.74
N VAL A 6 0.50 -2.55 2.33
CA VAL A 6 0.13 -3.04 1.02
C VAL A 6 -0.94 -2.12 0.43
N THR A 7 -0.93 -1.93 -0.88
CA THR A 7 -1.96 -1.20 -1.62
C THR A 7 -2.83 -2.21 -2.35
N VAL A 8 -4.14 -2.18 -2.08
CA VAL A 8 -5.14 -2.93 -2.85
C VAL A 8 -5.84 -1.99 -3.82
N ARG A 9 -6.17 -2.50 -5.00
CA ARG A 9 -6.89 -1.78 -6.04
C ARG A 9 -8.34 -2.26 -6.03
N LEU A 10 -9.30 -1.35 -5.91
CA LEU A 10 -10.74 -1.67 -5.91
C LEU A 10 -11.35 -1.26 -7.25
N ASP A 11 -12.06 -2.18 -7.90
CA ASP A 11 -12.73 -1.97 -9.18
C ASP A 11 -14.08 -1.28 -9.01
N ASP A 12 -14.43 -0.47 -10.01
CA ASP A 12 -15.62 0.40 -10.08
C ASP A 12 -15.93 1.14 -8.77
N MET A 13 -14.90 1.77 -8.18
CA MET A 13 -14.99 2.41 -6.87
C MET A 13 -14.48 3.85 -6.90
N THR A 14 -15.05 4.69 -6.04
CA THR A 14 -14.64 6.09 -5.85
C THR A 14 -14.38 6.40 -4.38
N GLN A 15 -13.59 7.44 -4.09
CA GLN A 15 -13.25 7.83 -2.72
C GLN A 15 -14.50 8.07 -1.84
N THR A 16 -15.51 8.78 -2.34
CA THR A 16 -16.69 9.16 -1.56
C THR A 16 -17.56 7.96 -1.21
N THR A 17 -17.80 7.07 -2.19
CA THR A 17 -18.56 5.83 -2.00
C THR A 17 -17.84 4.83 -1.09
N PHE A 18 -16.51 4.78 -1.18
CA PHE A 18 -15.73 3.93 -0.30
C PHE A 18 -15.75 4.44 1.14
N LEU A 19 -15.49 5.74 1.36
CA LEU A 19 -15.43 6.32 2.70
C LEU A 19 -16.77 6.26 3.43
N SER A 20 -17.90 6.28 2.73
CA SER A 20 -19.22 6.09 3.34
C SER A 20 -20.15 5.34 2.38
N PRO A 21 -20.66 4.14 2.73
CA PRO A 21 -20.56 3.42 4.01
C PRO A 21 -19.53 2.27 4.04
N LEU A 22 -18.75 2.07 2.97
CA LEU A 22 -18.00 0.81 2.76
C LEU A 22 -16.73 0.69 3.60
N PHE A 23 -16.21 1.80 4.13
CA PHE A 23 -14.97 1.84 4.90
C PHE A 23 -15.01 0.88 6.09
N ASP A 24 -16.07 0.91 6.89
CA ASP A 24 -16.18 0.05 8.08
C ASP A 24 -16.28 -1.42 7.69
N PHE A 25 -17.07 -1.76 6.67
CA PHE A 25 -17.16 -3.13 6.15
C PHE A 25 -15.83 -3.63 5.59
N PHE A 26 -15.05 -2.75 4.97
CA PHE A 26 -13.72 -3.06 4.47
C PHE A 26 -12.75 -3.38 5.60
N VAL A 27 -12.70 -2.55 6.66
CA VAL A 27 -11.84 -2.79 7.83
C VAL A 27 -12.26 -4.07 8.55
N GLU A 28 -13.57 -4.33 8.71
CA GLU A 28 -14.08 -5.58 9.30
C GLU A 28 -13.78 -6.80 8.43
N GLY A 29 -13.90 -6.68 7.11
CA GLY A 29 -13.50 -7.71 6.16
C GLY A 29 -12.00 -8.04 6.26
N LEU A 30 -11.15 -7.01 6.37
CA LEU A 30 -9.71 -7.20 6.60
C LEU A 30 -9.42 -7.90 7.93
N ALA A 31 -10.11 -7.52 9.01
CA ALA A 31 -9.97 -8.16 10.32
C ALA A 31 -10.45 -9.63 10.34
N ALA A 32 -11.32 -10.03 9.40
CA ALA A 32 -11.73 -11.42 9.25
C ALA A 32 -10.67 -12.28 8.53
N ILE A 33 -9.95 -11.70 7.55
CA ILE A 33 -8.96 -12.44 6.74
C ILE A 33 -7.54 -12.37 7.33
N LEU A 34 -7.25 -11.34 8.13
CA LEU A 34 -6.01 -11.15 8.87
C LEU A 34 -6.28 -11.48 10.34
N PRO A 35 -5.42 -12.27 11.01
CA PRO A 35 -5.63 -12.66 12.40
C PRO A 35 -5.30 -11.48 13.34
N CYS A 36 -6.11 -10.43 13.30
CA CYS A 36 -5.94 -9.23 14.11
C CYS A 36 -7.30 -8.55 14.35
N PRO A 37 -7.46 -7.86 15.48
CA PRO A 37 -8.65 -7.05 15.74
C PRO A 37 -8.66 -5.82 14.80
N LYS A 38 -9.85 -5.27 14.51
CA LYS A 38 -10.00 -4.17 13.55
C LYS A 38 -9.28 -2.89 13.97
N GLU A 39 -9.10 -2.69 15.27
CA GLU A 39 -8.37 -1.56 15.87
C GLU A 39 -6.86 -1.58 15.56
N ASN A 40 -6.36 -2.71 15.03
CA ASN A 40 -4.96 -2.85 14.61
C ASN A 40 -4.76 -2.63 13.11
N ILE A 41 -5.82 -2.30 12.36
CA ILE A 41 -5.77 -2.06 10.92
C ILE A 41 -5.80 -0.56 10.68
N PHE A 42 -4.75 -0.05 10.03
CA PHE A 42 -4.57 1.36 9.77
C PHE A 42 -4.60 1.62 8.27
N VAL A 43 -5.71 2.17 7.78
CA VAL A 43 -5.84 2.67 6.42
C VAL A 43 -5.33 4.11 6.39
N PHE A 44 -4.28 4.37 5.62
CA PHE A 44 -3.64 5.69 5.54
C PHE A 44 -3.70 6.31 4.14
N ASN A 45 -4.15 5.55 3.14
CA ASN A 45 -4.33 6.03 1.79
C ASN A 45 -5.66 5.55 1.21
N VAL A 46 -6.38 6.46 0.57
CA VAL A 46 -7.58 6.22 -0.23
C VAL A 46 -7.50 7.21 -1.39
N GLN A 47 -7.27 6.72 -2.60
CA GLN A 47 -6.94 7.57 -3.74
C GLN A 47 -7.47 6.96 -5.04
N ASP A 48 -8.06 7.78 -5.91
CA ASP A 48 -8.43 7.35 -7.25
C ASP A 48 -7.17 7.15 -8.11
N ASP A 49 -7.13 6.06 -8.87
CA ASP A 49 -6.08 5.76 -9.83
C ASP A 49 -6.33 6.59 -11.11
N THR A 50 -5.54 7.65 -11.30
CA THR A 50 -5.67 8.55 -12.46
C THR A 50 -4.88 8.08 -13.68
N ASP A 51 -4.07 7.03 -13.54
CA ASP A 51 -3.21 6.51 -14.61
C ASP A 51 -3.95 5.53 -15.54
N VAL A 52 -5.22 5.26 -15.23
CA VAL A 52 -6.09 4.31 -15.92
C VAL A 52 -7.43 4.95 -16.25
N GLU A 53 -8.03 4.56 -17.38
CA GLU A 53 -9.37 5.04 -17.77
C GLU A 53 -10.51 4.42 -16.93
N ALA A 54 -10.24 3.29 -16.29
CA ALA A 54 -11.19 2.60 -15.41
C ALA A 54 -11.31 3.30 -14.05
N LYS A 55 -12.49 3.17 -13.42
CA LYS A 55 -12.71 3.71 -12.06
C LYS A 55 -12.10 2.80 -11.02
N ILE A 56 -10.81 2.99 -10.75
CA ILE A 56 -10.07 2.18 -9.78
C ILE A 56 -9.72 3.04 -8.57
N LEU A 57 -9.95 2.49 -7.37
CA LEU A 57 -9.58 3.12 -6.11
C LEU A 57 -8.44 2.35 -5.43
N ASN A 58 -7.32 3.04 -5.21
CA ASN A 58 -6.17 2.54 -4.47
C ASN A 58 -6.37 2.79 -2.98
N VAL A 59 -6.36 1.71 -2.19
CA VAL A 59 -6.45 1.76 -0.73
C VAL A 59 -5.22 1.13 -0.13
N SER A 60 -4.47 1.89 0.67
CA SER A 60 -3.25 1.39 1.32
C SER A 60 -3.42 1.30 2.82
N PHE A 61 -3.02 0.15 3.37
CA PHE A 61 -3.19 -0.14 4.78
C PHE A 61 -2.00 -0.88 5.35
N SER A 62 -1.82 -0.77 6.67
CA SER A 62 -0.85 -1.50 7.46
C SER A 62 -1.55 -2.15 8.65
N VAL A 63 -1.00 -3.26 9.14
CA VAL A 63 -1.62 -4.01 10.22
C VAL A 63 -0.63 -4.31 11.33
N ARG A 64 -0.96 -3.86 12.54
CA ARG A 64 -0.17 -4.09 13.74
C ARG A 64 -0.44 -5.48 14.30
N LYS A 65 0.61 -6.17 14.75
CA LYS A 65 0.45 -7.50 15.35
C LYS A 65 -0.26 -7.39 16.71
N PRO A 66 -1.26 -8.23 17.00
CA PRO A 66 -2.03 -8.13 18.25
C PRO A 66 -1.23 -8.51 19.49
N ASP A 67 -0.31 -9.47 19.38
CA ASP A 67 0.41 -10.04 20.53
C ASP A 67 1.74 -9.35 20.85
N SER A 68 2.09 -8.29 20.12
CA SER A 68 3.36 -7.61 20.30
C SER A 68 3.29 -6.54 21.38
N ARG A 69 4.29 -6.53 22.25
CA ARG A 69 4.49 -5.45 23.24
C ARG A 69 5.06 -4.19 22.60
N ASP A 70 5.60 -4.31 21.40
CA ASP A 70 6.13 -3.20 20.62
C ASP A 70 4.99 -2.56 19.79
N PRO A 71 4.65 -1.28 20.04
CA PRO A 71 3.65 -0.55 19.26
C PRO A 71 4.01 -0.46 17.76
N ASP A 72 5.28 -0.63 17.41
CA ASP A 72 5.80 -0.54 16.05
C ASP A 72 5.98 -1.90 15.34
N ASP A 73 5.43 -2.97 15.91
CA ASP A 73 5.46 -4.29 15.29
C ASP A 73 4.28 -4.51 14.34
N TYR A 74 4.57 -4.43 13.04
CA TYR A 74 3.60 -4.60 11.95
C TYR A 74 3.87 -5.89 11.17
N TYR A 75 2.82 -6.46 10.57
CA TYR A 75 2.98 -7.55 9.61
C TYR A 75 3.73 -7.07 8.37
N PRO A 76 4.67 -7.86 7.83
CA PRO A 76 5.41 -7.46 6.66
C PRO A 76 4.53 -7.46 5.39
N PRO A 77 4.87 -6.65 4.36
CA PRO A 77 4.04 -6.50 3.16
C PRO A 77 3.71 -7.82 2.44
N HIS A 78 4.69 -8.72 2.31
CA HIS A 78 4.51 -10.02 1.65
C HIS A 78 3.42 -10.86 2.32
N TYR A 79 3.40 -10.88 3.66
CA TYR A 79 2.38 -11.60 4.42
C TYR A 79 0.98 -11.03 4.20
N LEU A 80 0.85 -9.69 4.21
CA LEU A 80 -0.41 -9.02 3.95
C LEU A 80 -0.92 -9.30 2.54
N GLN A 81 -0.03 -9.21 1.55
CA GLN A 81 -0.33 -9.48 0.15
C GLN A 81 -0.81 -10.92 -0.07
N GLU A 82 -0.12 -11.91 0.48
CA GLU A 82 -0.51 -13.33 0.41
C GLU A 82 -1.88 -13.57 1.05
N ARG A 83 -2.12 -12.99 2.23
CA ARG A 83 -3.40 -13.14 2.95
C ARG A 83 -4.57 -12.54 2.16
N VAL A 84 -4.40 -11.35 1.59
CA VAL A 84 -5.41 -10.72 0.75
C VAL A 84 -5.62 -11.52 -0.53
N TYR A 85 -4.54 -11.99 -1.17
CA TYR A 85 -4.62 -12.80 -2.38
C TYR A 85 -5.42 -14.08 -2.17
N LEU A 86 -5.11 -14.85 -1.12
CA LEU A 86 -5.79 -16.11 -0.80
C LEU A 86 -7.26 -15.91 -0.41
N ASN A 87 -7.59 -14.80 0.24
CA ASN A 87 -8.93 -14.53 0.76
C ASN A 87 -9.70 -13.46 -0.02
N ARG A 88 -9.28 -13.16 -1.25
CA ARG A 88 -9.85 -12.12 -2.11
C ARG A 88 -11.37 -12.23 -2.24
N ALA A 89 -11.88 -13.45 -2.47
CA ALA A 89 -13.32 -13.69 -2.63
C ALA A 89 -14.10 -13.46 -1.33
N ILE A 90 -13.51 -13.78 -0.18
CA ILE A 90 -14.12 -13.56 1.14
C ILE A 90 -14.19 -12.06 1.43
N LEU A 91 -13.08 -11.35 1.23
CA LEU A 91 -13.00 -9.91 1.42
C LEU A 91 -14.01 -9.18 0.52
N ALA A 92 -14.10 -9.59 -0.75
CA ALA A 92 -15.05 -9.00 -1.69
C ALA A 92 -16.51 -9.15 -1.23
N ARG A 93 -16.85 -10.31 -0.65
CA ARG A 93 -18.19 -10.58 -0.14
C ARG A 93 -18.52 -9.82 1.15
N LEU A 94 -17.56 -9.72 2.08
CA LEU A 94 -17.78 -9.04 3.37
C LEU A 94 -17.82 -7.52 3.23
N ALA A 95 -16.94 -6.97 2.40
CA ALA A 95 -16.79 -5.53 2.22
C ALA A 95 -17.64 -4.95 1.08
N ASN A 96 -18.30 -5.80 0.28
CA ASN A 96 -19.02 -5.41 -0.93
C ASN A 96 -18.15 -4.57 -1.90
N VAL A 97 -16.89 -5.00 -2.08
CA VAL A 97 -15.92 -4.38 -2.98
C VAL A 97 -15.34 -5.44 -3.92
N GLN A 98 -14.86 -5.04 -5.09
CA GLN A 98 -14.13 -5.93 -5.99
C GLN A 98 -12.65 -5.59 -5.93
N VAL A 99 -11.87 -6.37 -5.20
CA VAL A 99 -10.41 -6.19 -5.13
C VAL A 99 -9.79 -6.71 -6.43
N LEU A 100 -8.98 -5.97 -7.16
CA LEU A 100 -8.25 -6.46 -8.34
C LEU A 100 -7.02 -7.28 -7.93
N PRO A 101 -6.52 -8.18 -8.79
CA PRO A 101 -5.23 -8.85 -8.57
C PRO A 101 -4.10 -7.85 -8.36
N PHE A 102 -3.09 -8.23 -7.57
CA PHE A 102 -1.87 -7.44 -7.45
C PHE A 102 -1.09 -7.47 -8.76
N ASP A 103 -0.49 -6.33 -9.11
CA ASP A 103 0.41 -6.22 -10.26
C ASP A 103 1.73 -6.97 -10.01
N ASP A 104 2.41 -7.36 -11.08
CA ASP A 104 3.73 -8.03 -11.00
C ASP A 104 4.75 -7.12 -10.32
N ASN A 105 5.71 -7.72 -9.60
CA ASN A 105 6.79 -6.97 -8.96
C ASN A 105 7.57 -6.15 -10.01
N LEU A 106 7.75 -4.84 -9.77
CA LEU A 106 8.52 -3.93 -10.63
C LEU A 106 9.90 -4.49 -11.03
N CYS A 107 10.51 -5.26 -10.13
CA CYS A 107 11.82 -5.87 -10.32
C CYS A 107 11.83 -7.12 -11.20
N VAL A 108 10.69 -7.66 -11.65
CA VAL A 108 10.63 -8.77 -12.62
C VAL A 108 11.24 -8.36 -13.96
N ARG A 109 11.21 -7.06 -14.28
CA ARG A 109 11.81 -6.51 -15.50
C ARG A 109 13.29 -6.17 -15.36
N GLU A 110 13.93 -6.49 -14.22
CA GLU A 110 15.35 -6.21 -13.90
C GLU A 110 15.86 -4.85 -14.43
N PRO A 111 15.29 -3.71 -13.96
CA PRO A 111 15.60 -2.39 -14.49
C PRO A 111 17.01 -1.87 -14.15
N CYS A 112 17.78 -2.57 -13.32
CA CYS A 112 19.07 -2.11 -12.81
C CYS A 112 20.23 -2.45 -13.78
N VAL A 113 21.10 -1.48 -14.07
CA VAL A 113 22.07 -1.56 -15.18
C VAL A 113 23.32 -2.42 -14.88
N ASN A 114 23.66 -2.65 -13.61
CA ASN A 114 24.94 -3.27 -13.21
C ASN A 114 24.81 -4.57 -12.40
N PHE A 115 23.81 -5.42 -12.67
CA PHE A 115 23.49 -6.58 -11.82
C PHE A 115 23.29 -6.21 -10.33
N GLU A 116 22.87 -4.96 -10.09
CA GLU A 116 22.46 -4.51 -8.77
C GLU A 116 21.18 -5.24 -8.36
N GLU A 117 21.04 -5.48 -7.07
CA GLU A 117 19.83 -6.07 -6.53
C GLU A 117 18.68 -5.07 -6.66
N CYS A 118 17.68 -5.41 -7.47
CA CYS A 118 16.45 -4.62 -7.57
C CYS A 118 15.53 -4.95 -6.40
N LEU A 119 15.20 -3.92 -5.61
CA LEU A 119 14.28 -4.00 -4.49
C LEU A 119 13.03 -3.18 -4.81
N SER A 120 11.85 -3.79 -4.74
CA SER A 120 10.58 -3.03 -4.77
C SER A 120 10.42 -2.31 -3.44
N VAL A 121 10.33 -0.99 -3.47
CA VAL A 121 10.25 -0.15 -2.28
C VAL A 121 9.08 0.83 -2.37
N LEU A 122 8.50 1.15 -1.21
CA LEU A 122 7.50 2.20 -1.09
C LEU A 122 8.18 3.52 -0.74
N LYS A 123 7.90 4.56 -1.52
CA LYS A 123 8.22 5.96 -1.19
C LYS A 123 6.92 6.68 -0.84
N PHE A 124 6.97 7.61 0.11
CA PHE A 124 5.79 8.35 0.53
C PHE A 124 5.91 9.78 0.01
N GLY A 125 4.91 10.18 -0.79
CA GLY A 125 4.76 11.56 -1.22
C GLY A 125 4.30 12.46 -0.07
N ASN A 126 4.18 13.76 -0.36
CA ASN A 126 3.67 14.71 0.61
C ASN A 126 2.19 14.44 0.91
N ALA A 127 1.76 14.68 2.16
CA ALA A 127 0.37 14.49 2.55
C ALA A 127 -0.51 15.53 1.84
N SER A 128 -1.56 15.08 1.17
CA SER A 128 -2.37 15.92 0.30
C SER A 128 -3.54 16.61 1.03
N GLY A 129 -4.46 17.16 0.24
CA GLY A 129 -5.69 17.78 0.72
C GLY A 129 -6.63 16.80 1.41
N PHE A 130 -7.62 17.34 2.11
CA PHE A 130 -8.63 16.54 2.79
C PHE A 130 -9.70 16.06 1.81
N ILE A 131 -10.12 14.82 1.98
CA ILE A 131 -11.29 14.23 1.32
C ILE A 131 -12.41 14.21 2.36
N SER A 132 -13.54 14.82 2.04
CA SER A 132 -14.73 14.79 2.89
C SER A 132 -15.80 13.88 2.29
N SER A 133 -16.32 12.97 3.10
CA SER A 133 -17.57 12.25 2.84
C SER A 133 -18.59 12.62 3.93
N ASP A 134 -19.81 12.11 3.83
CA ASP A 134 -20.92 12.42 4.76
C ASP A 134 -20.60 12.04 6.22
N THR A 135 -19.72 11.05 6.42
CA THR A 135 -19.38 10.50 7.74
C THR A 135 -17.90 10.60 8.11
N LEU A 136 -17.00 10.76 7.14
CA LEU A 136 -15.55 10.73 7.34
C LEU A 136 -14.85 11.91 6.68
N LEU A 137 -13.93 12.54 7.43
CA LEU A 137 -12.94 13.47 6.91
C LEU A 137 -11.59 12.75 6.91
N PHE A 138 -11.04 12.50 5.72
CA PHE A 138 -9.84 11.69 5.51
C PHE A 138 -8.71 12.51 4.91
N ARG A 139 -7.48 12.34 5.42
CA ARG A 139 -6.27 12.95 4.83
C ARG A 139 -5.30 11.85 4.41
N PRO A 140 -5.18 11.55 3.11
CA PRO A 140 -4.36 10.44 2.64
C PRO A 140 -2.87 10.79 2.64
N ILE A 141 -2.04 9.76 2.85
CA ILE A 141 -0.59 9.78 2.60
C ILE A 141 -0.34 8.88 1.40
N TYR A 142 0.10 9.47 0.28
CA TYR A 142 0.24 8.75 -0.97
C TYR A 142 1.51 7.87 -1.00
N PRO A 143 1.36 6.53 -1.07
CA PRO A 143 2.47 5.64 -1.33
C PRO A 143 2.71 5.52 -2.83
N VAL A 144 3.96 5.66 -3.23
CA VAL A 144 4.46 5.43 -4.58
C VAL A 144 5.26 4.14 -4.55
N ASN A 145 4.77 3.11 -5.25
CA ASN A 145 5.52 1.88 -5.44
C ASN A 145 6.60 2.13 -6.52
N THR A 146 7.86 1.91 -6.16
CA THR A 146 9.01 2.15 -7.04
C THR A 146 10.07 1.09 -6.80
N PHE A 147 11.19 1.16 -7.52
CA PHE A 147 12.33 0.29 -7.27
C PHE A 147 13.52 1.09 -6.73
N ALA A 148 14.36 0.42 -5.96
CA ALA A 148 15.68 0.88 -5.59
C ALA A 148 16.68 -0.19 -6.01
N CYS A 149 17.75 0.23 -6.70
CA CYS A 149 18.85 -0.65 -7.02
C CYS A 149 19.89 -0.57 -5.89
N ARG A 150 20.31 -1.72 -5.37
CA ARG A 150 21.28 -1.82 -4.29
C ARG A 150 22.47 -2.67 -4.73
N CYS A 151 23.68 -2.16 -4.53
CA CYS A 151 24.90 -2.92 -4.79
C CYS A 151 25.04 -4.13 -3.84
N PRO A 152 25.39 -5.32 -4.34
CA PRO A 152 25.71 -6.48 -3.50
C PRO A 152 26.91 -6.20 -2.59
N HIS A 153 26.98 -6.89 -1.45
CA HIS A 153 28.13 -6.79 -0.54
C HIS A 153 29.42 -7.20 -1.26
N GLY A 154 30.44 -6.33 -1.21
CA GLY A 154 31.75 -6.56 -1.84
C GLY A 154 31.94 -5.92 -3.21
N PHE A 155 30.90 -5.30 -3.78
CA PHE A 155 31.03 -4.50 -5.00
C PHE A 155 31.54 -3.09 -4.64
N THR A 156 32.77 -2.75 -5.06
CA THR A 156 33.37 -1.40 -4.88
C THR A 156 33.05 -0.47 -6.04
N GLY A 157 31.93 -0.69 -6.73
CA GLY A 157 31.44 0.19 -7.79
C GLY A 157 31.17 1.57 -7.21
N GLU A 158 31.93 2.56 -7.65
CA GLU A 158 31.88 3.94 -7.21
C GLU A 158 30.51 4.55 -7.48
N PHE A 159 29.63 4.58 -6.48
CA PHE A 159 28.42 5.41 -6.50
C PHE A 159 28.33 6.22 -5.22
N SER A 160 28.76 7.46 -5.36
CA SER A 160 28.42 8.58 -4.49
C SER A 160 26.94 8.52 -4.13
N SER A 161 26.66 8.54 -2.83
CA SER A 161 25.37 8.89 -2.28
C SER A 161 25.02 10.33 -2.66
N LEU A 162 24.57 10.55 -3.89
CA LEU A 162 23.92 11.77 -4.32
C LEU A 162 22.42 11.49 -4.46
N LEU A 163 21.80 11.27 -3.30
CA LEU A 163 20.51 11.92 -3.04
C LEU A 163 20.79 13.43 -2.90
N THR A 164 21.15 14.09 -4.01
CA THR A 164 20.99 15.53 -4.11
C THR A 164 19.54 15.79 -4.44
N GLU A 165 18.83 16.27 -3.42
CA GLU A 165 17.85 17.34 -3.50
C GLU A 165 17.31 17.64 -4.90
N LEU A 166 16.01 17.41 -5.07
CA LEU A 166 15.18 18.19 -5.99
C LEU A 166 15.32 19.67 -5.61
N ASN A 167 16.27 20.37 -6.23
CA ASN A 167 16.36 21.83 -6.23
C ASN A 167 16.68 22.30 -7.66
N GLY A 168 15.73 23.03 -8.24
CA GLY A 168 15.91 23.93 -9.39
C GLY A 168 15.11 23.54 -10.63
N PRO A 169 14.59 24.53 -11.40
CA PRO A 169 14.97 25.94 -11.42
C PRO A 169 14.14 26.88 -10.53
#